data_AF-A0A925GTV6-F1
#
_entry.id   AF-A0A925GTV6-F1
#
_cell.length_a   1.000
_cell.length_b   1.000
_cell.length_c   1.000
_cell.angle_alpha   90.00
_cell.angle_beta   90.00
_cell.angle_gamma   90.00
#
_symmetry.space_group_name_H-M   'P 1'
#
loop_
_entity.id
_entity.type
_entity.pdbx_description
1 polymer ?
#
loop_
_entity_poly.entity_id
_entity_poly.type
_entity_poly.pdbx_seq_one_letter_code
_entity_poly.pdbx_strand_id
1 'polypeptide(L)'
;MPVYRLHRLKETARQQFRWAPHTLGLSTVRAKDYEAASSVEARTPYAAWLELKDSADALQPGDILESDCGDLRIYKFVGFEQAQWLVIETKPEIPGSVPTSGSATEEAVR
;
A
#
# COMPACT_ATOMS: atom_id res chain seq x y z
N MET A 1 7.13 8.28 -22.72
CA MET A 1 6.03 8.98 -22.02
C MET A 1 6.04 8.49 -20.57
N PRO A 2 5.40 9.15 -19.58
CA PRO A 2 5.34 8.56 -18.25
C PRO A 2 4.58 7.23 -18.28
N VAL A 3 5.10 6.23 -17.57
CA VAL A 3 4.42 4.94 -17.38
C VAL A 3 3.70 4.97 -16.04
N TYR A 4 2.44 4.55 -16.03
CA TYR A 4 1.65 4.36 -14.81
C TYR A 4 1.47 2.88 -14.55
N ARG A 5 1.83 2.42 -13.34
CA ARG A 5 1.59 1.05 -12.88
C ARG A 5 0.24 0.99 -12.17
N LEU A 6 -0.59 0.04 -12.56
CA LEU A 6 -1.87 -0.24 -11.92
C LEU A 6 -1.70 -1.25 -10.80
N HIS A 7 -2.12 -0.84 -9.61
CA HIS A 7 -2.26 -1.70 -8.44
C HIS A 7 -3.75 -1.88 -8.15
N ARG A 8 -4.24 -3.11 -8.28
CA ARG A 8 -5.64 -3.43 -7.99
C ARG A 8 -5.85 -3.71 -6.52
N LEU A 9 -6.94 -3.17 -5.98
CA LEU A 9 -7.31 -3.42 -4.59
C LEU A 9 -7.97 -4.80 -4.48
N LYS A 10 -7.38 -5.67 -3.65
CA LYS A 10 -7.92 -7.01 -3.37
C LYS A 10 -9.32 -6.93 -2.80
N GLU A 11 -10.14 -7.94 -3.10
CA GLU A 11 -11.55 -7.97 -2.71
C GLU A 11 -11.77 -7.87 -1.18
N THR A 12 -10.86 -8.45 -0.39
CA THR A 12 -10.89 -8.38 1.08
C THR A 12 -10.73 -6.96 1.60
N ALA A 13 -9.83 -6.17 1.02
CA ALA A 13 -9.59 -4.78 1.39
C ALA A 13 -10.61 -3.82 0.75
N ARG A 14 -11.19 -4.21 -0.39
CA ARG A 14 -12.21 -3.43 -1.11
C ARG A 14 -13.47 -3.23 -0.29
N GLN A 15 -13.87 -4.23 0.50
CA GLN A 15 -14.97 -4.07 1.43
C GLN A 15 -14.67 -2.92 2.39
N GLN A 16 -13.55 -2.96 3.11
CA GLN A 16 -13.15 -1.91 4.05
C GLN A 16 -13.11 -0.51 3.40
N PHE A 17 -12.62 -0.40 2.17
CA PHE A 17 -12.58 0.86 1.43
C PHE A 17 -13.97 1.47 1.20
N ARG A 18 -15.00 0.65 0.98
CA ARG A 18 -16.40 1.11 0.78
C ARG A 18 -17.04 1.66 2.05
N TRP A 19 -16.64 1.16 3.22
CA TRP A 19 -17.18 1.60 4.51
C TRP A 19 -16.34 2.68 5.18
N ALA A 20 -15.12 2.93 4.67
CA ALA A 20 -14.24 3.94 5.22
C ALA A 20 -14.81 5.34 4.98
N PRO A 21 -14.72 6.27 5.96
CA PRO A 21 -15.12 7.64 5.75
C PRO A 21 -14.30 8.23 4.59
N HIS A 22 -15.00 8.71 3.56
CA HIS A 22 -14.39 9.35 2.40
C HIS A 22 -13.82 10.71 2.81
N THR A 23 -12.68 10.67 3.47
CA THR A 23 -11.92 11.85 3.85
C THR A 23 -11.24 12.41 2.60
N LEU A 24 -11.32 13.73 2.45
CA LEU A 24 -10.57 14.48 1.46
C LEU A 24 -9.18 14.75 2.05
N GLY A 25 -8.13 14.29 1.38
CA GLY A 25 -6.74 14.39 1.86
C GLY A 25 -6.00 13.06 1.66
N LEU A 26 -4.67 13.08 1.88
CA LEU A 26 -3.75 11.97 1.61
C LEU A 26 -4.24 10.61 2.12
N SER A 27 -4.60 9.72 1.20
CA SER A 27 -4.98 8.34 1.51
C SER A 27 -3.77 7.48 1.84
N THR A 28 -3.67 7.04 3.08
CA THR A 28 -2.62 6.10 3.50
C THR A 28 -3.09 4.66 3.25
N VAL A 29 -2.33 3.91 2.45
CA VAL A 29 -2.71 2.58 1.94
C VAL A 29 -1.61 1.56 2.18
N ARG A 30 -1.95 0.28 2.39
CA ARG A 30 -0.94 -0.76 2.63
C ARG A 30 -0.67 -1.53 1.34
N ALA A 31 0.58 -1.61 0.91
CA ALA A 31 0.96 -2.32 -0.32
C ALA A 31 0.46 -3.78 -0.36
N LYS A 32 0.41 -4.45 0.80
CA LYS A 32 -0.07 -5.85 0.93
C LYS A 32 -1.54 -6.05 0.50
N ASP A 33 -2.34 -5.00 0.56
CA ASP A 33 -3.77 -5.02 0.21
C ASP A 33 -4.00 -4.92 -1.31
N TYR A 34 -2.92 -4.73 -2.08
CA TYR A 34 -2.96 -4.57 -3.53
C TYR A 34 -2.26 -5.72 -4.26
N GLU A 35 -2.62 -5.87 -5.52
CA GLU A 35 -1.97 -6.76 -6.48
C GLU A 35 -1.55 -5.96 -7.73
N ALA A 36 -0.34 -6.22 -8.23
CA ALA A 36 0.11 -5.59 -9.47
C ALA A 36 -0.71 -6.15 -10.65
N ALA A 37 -1.28 -5.27 -11.45
CA ALA A 37 -2.05 -5.64 -12.63
C ALA A 37 -1.28 -5.24 -13.89
N SER A 38 -1.76 -4.20 -14.58
CA SER A 38 -1.22 -3.76 -15.87
C SER A 38 -0.42 -2.46 -15.71
N SER A 39 0.27 -2.04 -16.77
CA SER A 39 0.89 -0.71 -16.84
C SER A 39 0.46 0.00 -18.12
N VAL A 40 0.27 1.31 -18.05
CA VAL A 40 -0.19 2.12 -19.19
C VAL A 40 0.70 3.34 -19.36
N GLU A 41 1.09 3.64 -20.60
CA GLU A 41 1.79 4.87 -20.94
C GLU A 41 0.79 6.00 -21.13
N ALA A 42 0.93 7.07 -20.35
CA ALA A 42 0.04 8.22 -20.46
C ALA A 42 0.72 9.51 -20.02
N ARG A 43 0.27 10.66 -20.53
CA ARG A 43 0.81 11.97 -20.11
C ARG A 43 0.33 12.39 -18.72
N THR A 44 -0.82 11.89 -18.29
CA THR A 44 -1.43 12.24 -17.00
C THR A 44 -2.20 11.03 -16.46
N PRO A 45 -2.54 11.00 -15.16
CA PRO A 45 -3.35 9.93 -14.57
C PRO A 45 -4.76 9.86 -15.17
N TYR A 46 -5.32 11.00 -15.57
CA TYR A 46 -6.61 11.05 -16.26
C TYR A 46 -6.53 10.47 -17.67
N ALA A 47 -5.41 10.70 -18.39
CA ALA A 47 -5.18 10.05 -19.67
C ALA A 47 -5.03 8.52 -19.49
N ALA A 48 -4.30 8.06 -18.46
CA ALA A 48 -4.22 6.65 -18.12
C ALA A 48 -5.61 6.04 -17.85
N TRP A 49 -6.46 6.72 -17.07
CA TRP A 49 -7.85 6.28 -16.86
C TRP A 49 -8.66 6.23 -18.16
N LEU A 50 -8.53 7.23 -19.03
CA LEU A 50 -9.27 7.30 -20.29
C LEU A 50 -8.94 6.13 -21.21
N GLU A 51 -7.67 5.70 -21.25
CA GLU A 51 -7.24 4.52 -22.01
C GLU A 51 -7.77 3.22 -21.38
N LEU A 52 -7.76 3.13 -20.04
CA LEU A 52 -8.17 1.92 -19.32
C LEU A 52 -9.68 1.75 -19.24
N LYS A 53 -10.48 2.82 -19.24
CA LYS A 53 -11.94 2.77 -18.94
C LYS A 53 -12.73 1.85 -19.88
N ASP A 54 -12.27 1.70 -21.12
CA ASP A 54 -12.93 0.93 -22.18
C ASP A 54 -12.37 -0.50 -22.31
N SER A 55 -11.30 -0.77 -21.58
CA SER A 55 -10.60 -2.04 -21.60
C SER A 55 -11.10 -2.97 -20.50
N ALA A 56 -10.76 -4.26 -20.60
CA ALA A 56 -10.95 -5.21 -19.49
C ALA A 56 -10.22 -4.76 -18.20
N ASP A 57 -9.24 -3.86 -18.34
CA ASP A 57 -8.48 -3.30 -17.24
C ASP A 57 -9.05 -2.01 -16.64
N ALA A 58 -10.33 -1.68 -16.88
CA ALA A 58 -10.97 -0.50 -16.31
C ALA A 58 -10.74 -0.35 -14.79
N LEU A 59 -10.37 0.86 -14.39
CA LEU A 59 -10.10 1.20 -12.99
C LEU A 59 -11.35 1.07 -12.14
N GLN A 60 -11.23 0.38 -11.01
CA GLN A 60 -12.29 0.24 -10.01
C GLN A 60 -12.03 1.18 -8.82
N PRO A 61 -13.08 1.69 -8.15
CA PRO A 61 -12.91 2.50 -6.95
C PRO A 61 -12.05 1.77 -5.91
N GLY A 62 -10.96 2.41 -5.50
CA GLY A 62 -9.94 1.84 -4.62
C GLY A 62 -8.65 1.42 -5.32
N ASP A 63 -8.64 1.27 -6.65
CA ASP A 63 -7.42 0.97 -7.40
C ASP A 63 -6.44 2.16 -7.38
N ILE A 64 -5.14 1.88 -7.51
CA ILE A 64 -4.08 2.88 -7.46
C ILE A 64 -3.31 2.92 -8.77
N LEU A 65 -3.02 4.14 -9.23
CA LEU A 65 -2.01 4.42 -10.25
C LEU A 65 -0.74 4.94 -9.59
N GLU A 66 0.37 4.25 -9.81
CA GLU A 66 1.71 4.69 -9.43
C GLU A 66 2.41 5.30 -10.65
N SER A 67 2.92 6.52 -10.52
CA SER A 67 3.75 7.16 -11.53
C SER A 67 5.20 6.69 -11.45
N ASP A 68 5.98 6.88 -12.52
CA ASP A 68 7.42 6.59 -12.56
C ASP A 68 8.22 7.32 -11.46
N CYS A 69 7.74 8.48 -10.99
CA CYS A 69 8.33 9.22 -9.86
C CYS A 69 7.98 8.64 -8.47
N GLY A 70 7.14 7.60 -8.40
CA GLY A 70 6.64 7.01 -7.16
C GLY A 70 5.38 7.66 -6.58
N ASP A 71 4.83 8.68 -7.25
CA ASP A 71 3.56 9.31 -6.85
C ASP A 71 2.39 8.33 -7.00
N LEU A 72 1.63 8.12 -5.93
CA LEU A 72 0.45 7.27 -5.95
C LEU A 72 -0.81 8.12 -6.04
N ARG A 73 -1.74 7.68 -6.90
CA ARG A 73 -3.09 8.23 -6.96
C ARG A 73 -4.12 7.14 -6.85
N ILE A 74 -4.97 7.23 -5.84
CA ILE A 74 -6.10 6.32 -5.66
C ILE A 74 -7.30 6.82 -6.47
N TYR A 75 -7.95 5.92 -7.19
CA TYR A 75 -9.16 6.19 -7.94
C TYR A 75 -10.38 6.08 -7.03
N LYS A 76 -11.14 7.17 -6.87
CA LYS A 76 -12.38 7.26 -6.08
C LYS A 76 -13.56 7.56 -7.00
N PHE A 77 -14.79 7.46 -6.47
CA PHE A 77 -16.01 7.79 -7.21
C PHE A 77 -16.05 9.22 -7.76
N VAL A 78 -15.35 10.16 -7.13
CA VAL A 78 -15.28 11.57 -7.53
C VAL A 78 -14.03 11.94 -8.33
N GLY A 79 -13.15 10.96 -8.63
CA GLY A 79 -11.89 11.19 -9.35
C GLY A 79 -10.67 10.68 -8.60
N PHE A 80 -9.50 11.26 -8.92
CA PHE A 80 -8.23 10.86 -8.32
C PHE A 80 -7.90 11.64 -7.06
N GLU A 81 -7.29 10.96 -6.10
CA GLU A 81 -6.83 11.53 -4.85
C GLU A 81 -5.40 11.05 -4.56
N GLN A 82 -4.61 11.82 -3.82
CA GLN A 82 -3.21 11.45 -3.55
C GLN A 82 -3.16 10.30 -2.54
N ALA A 83 -2.26 9.36 -2.76
CA ALA A 83 -2.04 8.26 -1.85
C ALA A 83 -0.57 8.14 -1.46
N GLN A 84 -0.32 7.46 -0.36
CA GLN A 84 1.01 7.07 0.06
C GLN A 84 0.98 5.66 0.64
N TRP A 85 2.03 4.89 0.37
CA TRP A 85 2.22 3.62 1.04
C TRP A 85 2.43 3.85 2.54
N LEU A 86 1.71 3.09 3.36
CA LEU A 86 1.97 2.98 4.79
C LEU A 86 3.28 2.21 4.97
N VAL A 87 4.37 2.94 5.20
CA VAL A 87 5.64 2.37 5.61
C VAL A 87 5.60 2.18 7.12
N ILE A 88 5.37 0.93 7.57
CA ILE A 88 5.55 0.58 8.97
C ILE A 88 7.04 0.32 9.14
N GLU A 89 7.76 1.22 9.81
CA GLU A 89 9.14 0.96 10.21
C GLU A 89 9.15 -0.15 11.26
N THR A 90 9.43 -1.38 10.84
CA THR A 90 9.77 -2.46 11.76
C THR A 90 11.10 -2.06 12.41
N LYS A 91 11.02 -1.62 13.67
CA LYS A 91 12.20 -1.36 14.51
C LYS A 91 13.18 -2.52 14.34
N PRO A 92 14.43 -2.30 13.87
CA PRO A 92 15.39 -3.37 13.72
C PRO A 92 15.65 -3.96 15.10
N GLU A 93 15.38 -5.26 15.23
CA GLU A 93 15.77 -6.04 16.39
C GLU A 93 17.30 -5.95 16.49
N ILE A 94 17.79 -5.38 17.59
CA ILE A 94 19.22 -5.28 17.88
C ILE A 94 19.72 -6.72 18.06
N PRO A 95 20.64 -7.24 17.20
CA PRO A 95 21.20 -8.56 17.40
C PRO A 95 22.17 -8.50 18.59
N GLY A 96 21.71 -8.85 19.79
CA GLY A 96 22.58 -8.74 20.97
C GLY A 96 22.08 -9.25 22.32
N SER A 97 20.89 -9.82 22.46
CA SER A 97 20.54 -10.52 23.70
C SER A 97 20.98 -11.98 23.60
N VAL A 98 22.21 -12.24 24.06
CA VAL A 98 22.64 -13.58 24.43
C VAL A 98 21.67 -14.15 25.48
N PRO A 99 21.18 -15.39 25.34
CA PRO A 99 20.53 -16.06 26.45
C PRO A 99 21.64 -16.46 27.43
N THR A 100 21.76 -15.74 28.55
CA THR A 100 22.56 -16.24 29.68
C THR A 100 21.79 -17.41 30.31
N SER A 101 22.13 -18.60 29.81
CA SER A 101 21.88 -19.87 30.48
C SER A 101 23.03 -20.14 31.46
N GLY A 102 22.69 -20.57 32.67
CA GLY A 102 23.59 -21.03 33.72
C GLY A 102 23.74 -20.03 34.87
N SER A 103 23.77 -20.41 36.14
CA SER A 103 23.70 -21.71 36.78
C SER A 103 23.40 -21.47 38.27
N ALA A 104 22.91 -22.51 38.92
CA ALA A 104 22.58 -22.56 40.34
C ALA A 104 23.75 -22.13 41.26
N THR A 105 23.39 -21.39 42.31
CA THR A 105 24.03 -21.42 43.63
C THR A 105 22.95 -21.12 44.65
N GLU A 106 22.33 -22.17 45.20
CA GLU A 106 21.62 -22.05 46.47
C GLU A 106 22.65 -22.35 47.57
N GLU A 107 22.98 -21.28 48.28
CA GLU A 107 24.03 -21.17 49.28
C GLU A 107 23.51 -21.65 50.64
N ALA A 108 24.30 -22.50 51.29
CA ALA A 108 24.07 -22.96 52.64
C ALA A 108 24.24 -21.82 53.67
N VAL A 109 23.25 -21.61 54.54
CA VAL A 109 23.43 -20.87 55.79
C VAL A 109 22.68 -21.54 56.94
N ARG A 110 23.50 -22.17 57.80
CA ARG A 110 23.49 -22.25 59.28
C ARG A 110 22.18 -22.52 60.02
#